data_AF-A0A1Y1W8F8-F1
#
_entry.id   AF-A0A1Y1W8F8-F1
#
_cell.length_a   1.000
_cell.length_b   1.000
_cell.length_c   1.000
_cell.angle_alpha   90.00
_cell.angle_beta   90.00
_cell.angle_gamma   90.00
#
_symmetry.space_group_name_H-M   'P 1'
#
loop_
_entity.id
_entity.type
_entity.pdbx_description
1 polymer ?
#
loop_
_entity_poly.entity_id
_entity_poly.type
_entity_poly.pdbx_seq_one_letter_code
_entity_poly.pdbx_strand_id
1 'polypeptide(L)'
;NNLNSTAAKTCAAKAGSDTVFEWHLNKDSPSDPYISHGHKCACTVNMVPASTNGLGASWFKGYNATTNKWCMDQIHEGGGKVNFTISADIKDGDYIVRGEFICPTFKGNADSSFVNCAHISVTGGGSVGPKGYDITKAYQASN
;
A
#
# COMPACT_ATOMS: atom_id res chain seq x y z
N ASN A 1 1.09 -6.49 -17.68
CA ASN A 1 1.70 -6.47 -16.34
C ASN A 1 2.01 -7.89 -15.91
N ASN A 2 3.28 -8.31 -16.03
CA ASN A 2 3.73 -9.61 -15.52
C ASN A 2 3.78 -9.53 -14.00
N LEU A 3 2.74 -10.04 -13.32
CA LEU A 3 2.63 -10.14 -11.86
C LEU A 3 3.52 -11.25 -11.27
N ASN A 4 4.54 -11.70 -12.01
CA ASN A 4 5.33 -12.89 -11.71
C ASN A 4 6.83 -12.57 -11.56
N SER A 5 7.16 -11.38 -11.05
CA SER A 5 8.52 -11.01 -10.70
C SER A 5 8.73 -11.18 -9.19
N THR A 6 9.68 -12.01 -8.80
CA THR A 6 10.17 -12.07 -7.42
C THR A 6 10.89 -10.76 -7.09
N ALA A 7 10.59 -10.16 -5.94
CA ALA A 7 11.34 -8.99 -5.48
C ALA A 7 12.83 -9.34 -5.35
N ALA A 8 13.71 -8.48 -5.87
CA ALA A 8 15.16 -8.68 -5.78
C ALA A 8 15.68 -8.58 -4.33
N LYS A 9 14.91 -7.99 -3.43
CA LYS A 9 15.21 -7.83 -2.01
C LYS A 9 13.94 -7.97 -1.18
N THR A 10 14.09 -8.53 0.02
CA THR A 10 13.09 -8.55 1.09
C THR A 10 13.62 -7.73 2.25
N CYS A 11 12.85 -6.75 2.71
CA CYS A 11 13.26 -5.86 3.80
C CYS A 11 12.83 -6.43 5.17
N ALA A 12 13.71 -6.41 6.17
CA ALA A 12 13.34 -6.79 7.53
C ALA A 12 12.44 -5.74 8.17
N ALA A 13 11.40 -6.17 8.89
CA ALA A 13 10.51 -5.31 9.66
C ALA A 13 10.14 -5.96 11.00
N LYS A 14 9.78 -5.13 11.99
CA LYS A 14 9.27 -5.62 13.28
C LYS A 14 7.76 -5.47 13.31
N ALA A 15 7.06 -6.43 13.91
CA ALA A 15 5.67 -6.22 14.26
C ALA A 15 5.55 -4.99 15.18
N GLY A 16 4.51 -4.18 14.98
CA GLY A 16 4.32 -2.93 15.74
C GLY A 16 5.16 -1.74 15.24
N SER A 17 6.09 -1.92 14.29
CA SER A 17 6.89 -0.81 13.79
C SER A 17 6.12 0.05 12.79
N ASP A 18 6.38 1.35 12.80
CA ASP A 18 5.96 2.25 11.75
C ASP A 18 6.81 2.01 10.49
N THR A 19 6.13 1.92 9.36
CA THR A 19 6.69 1.78 8.04
C THR A 19 6.16 2.89 7.15
N VAL A 20 6.98 3.36 6.22
CA VAL A 20 6.68 4.50 5.35
C VAL A 20 6.58 4.02 3.91
N PHE A 21 5.50 4.36 3.23
CA PHE A 21 5.46 4.37 1.77
C PHE A 21 5.73 5.77 1.27
N GLU A 22 6.72 5.92 0.40
CA GLU A 22 7.04 7.18 -0.25
C GLU A 22 6.51 7.14 -1.69
N TRP A 23 5.79 8.20 -2.06
CA TRP A 23 5.16 8.37 -3.36
C TRP A 23 5.80 9.53 -4.08
N HIS A 24 6.27 9.24 -5.28
CA HIS A 24 6.89 10.20 -6.18
C HIS A 24 6.08 10.30 -7.48
N LEU A 25 6.10 11.46 -8.13
CA LEU A 25 5.27 11.73 -9.30
C LEU A 25 5.78 10.97 -10.54
N ASN A 26 7.09 10.91 -10.74
CA ASN A 26 7.71 10.38 -11.96
C ASN A 26 8.94 9.51 -11.71
N LYS A 27 9.76 9.84 -10.70
CA LYS A 27 11.05 9.21 -10.46
C LYS A 27 11.12 8.71 -9.03
N ASP A 28 11.69 7.53 -8.84
CA ASP A 28 12.01 6.99 -7.51
C ASP A 28 13.21 7.75 -6.90
N SER A 29 12.96 8.98 -6.47
CA SER A 29 13.95 9.89 -5.89
C SER A 29 13.29 10.78 -4.84
N PRO A 30 13.92 10.96 -3.66
CA PRO A 30 13.44 11.90 -2.64
C PRO A 30 13.33 13.35 -3.12
N SER A 31 14.01 13.72 -4.19
CA SER A 31 13.94 15.05 -4.80
C SER A 31 12.81 15.23 -5.81
N ASP A 32 12.12 14.15 -6.19
CA ASP A 32 11.01 14.19 -7.13
C ASP A 32 9.77 14.75 -6.42
N PRO A 33 8.99 15.64 -7.06
CA PRO A 33 7.77 16.15 -6.45
C PRO A 33 6.81 15.00 -6.15
N TYR A 34 6.04 15.14 -5.09
CA TYR A 34 4.91 14.26 -4.83
C TYR A 34 3.69 14.70 -5.63
N ILE A 35 2.64 13.88 -5.58
CA ILE A 35 1.40 14.10 -6.34
C ILE A 35 0.76 15.43 -5.91
N SER A 36 0.41 16.27 -6.88
CA SER A 36 -0.15 17.60 -6.60
C SER A 36 -1.60 17.53 -6.09
N HIS A 37 -1.99 18.55 -5.31
CA HIS A 37 -3.31 18.65 -4.68
C HIS A 37 -4.49 18.73 -5.67
N GLY A 38 -4.20 19.04 -6.94
CA GLY A 38 -5.19 19.02 -8.01
C GLY A 38 -5.64 17.60 -8.41
N HIS A 39 -4.85 16.57 -8.11
CA HIS A 39 -5.17 15.18 -8.43
C HIS A 39 -5.95 14.52 -7.29
N LYS A 40 -7.28 14.52 -7.40
CA LYS A 40 -8.16 13.80 -6.47
C LYS A 40 -8.16 12.30 -6.79
N CYS A 41 -7.26 11.57 -6.14
CA CYS A 41 -7.14 10.13 -6.26
C CYS A 41 -7.53 9.43 -4.96
N ALA A 42 -8.00 8.20 -5.03
CA ALA A 42 -7.99 7.31 -3.88
C ALA A 42 -6.59 6.69 -3.75
N CYS A 43 -6.13 6.45 -2.53
CA CYS A 43 -4.92 5.64 -2.32
C CYS A 43 -5.04 4.71 -1.13
N THR A 44 -4.32 3.60 -1.21
CA THR A 44 -4.48 2.45 -0.34
C THR A 44 -3.14 1.75 -0.13
N VAL A 45 -2.89 1.24 1.07
CA VAL A 45 -1.77 0.33 1.35
C VAL A 45 -2.37 -0.98 1.86
N ASN A 46 -1.98 -2.09 1.24
CA ASN A 46 -2.48 -3.43 1.51
C ASN A 46 -1.34 -4.36 1.88
N MET A 47 -1.57 -5.31 2.78
CA MET A 47 -0.56 -6.31 3.13
C MET A 47 -1.14 -7.72 3.18
N VAL A 48 -0.47 -8.68 2.53
CA VAL A 48 -0.85 -10.10 2.43
C VAL A 48 0.37 -11.01 2.62
N PRO A 49 0.21 -12.27 3.06
CA PRO A 49 1.34 -13.18 3.16
C PRO A 49 1.96 -13.43 1.78
N ALA A 50 3.29 -13.46 1.68
CA ALA A 50 3.98 -13.59 0.40
C ALA A 50 3.64 -14.91 -0.32
N SER A 51 3.32 -15.96 0.43
CA SER A 51 2.88 -17.25 -0.09
C SER A 51 1.58 -17.21 -0.90
N THR A 52 0.82 -16.11 -0.85
CA THR A 52 -0.39 -15.93 -1.63
C THR A 52 -0.15 -15.24 -2.97
N ASN A 53 1.10 -14.91 -3.32
CA ASN A 53 1.47 -14.17 -4.53
C ASN A 53 0.71 -12.84 -4.69
N GLY A 54 0.47 -12.14 -3.57
CA GLY A 54 -0.22 -10.85 -3.58
C GLY A 54 -1.76 -10.97 -3.58
N LEU A 55 -2.31 -12.18 -3.49
CA LEU A 55 -3.74 -12.45 -3.52
C LEU A 55 -4.32 -12.70 -2.12
N GLY A 56 -5.64 -12.54 -1.97
CA GLY A 56 -6.35 -12.90 -0.75
C GLY A 56 -6.56 -11.74 0.23
N ALA A 57 -7.03 -12.10 1.43
CA ALA A 57 -7.43 -11.15 2.45
C ALA A 57 -6.26 -10.28 2.90
N SER A 58 -6.44 -8.97 2.80
CA SER A 58 -5.39 -7.99 3.02
C SER A 58 -5.73 -6.99 4.12
N TRP A 59 -4.72 -6.40 4.73
CA TRP A 59 -4.90 -5.22 5.60
C TRP A 59 -4.96 -3.95 4.79
N PHE A 60 -6.16 -3.46 4.54
CA PHE A 60 -6.37 -2.21 3.81
C PHE A 60 -6.25 -0.99 4.73
N LYS A 61 -5.32 -0.07 4.42
CA LYS A 61 -5.23 1.24 5.07
C LYS A 61 -5.26 2.37 4.03
N GLY A 62 -6.46 2.82 3.69
CA GLY A 62 -6.71 4.05 2.93
C GLY A 62 -7.07 5.25 3.81
N TYR A 63 -7.30 5.01 5.09
CA TYR A 63 -7.71 6.01 6.08
C TYR A 63 -6.96 5.78 7.40
N ASN A 64 -6.47 6.88 7.98
CA ASN A 64 -5.84 6.89 9.28
C ASN A 64 -6.84 7.43 10.31
N ALA A 65 -7.39 6.53 11.12
CA ALA A 65 -8.36 6.87 12.16
C ALA A 65 -7.78 7.75 13.28
N THR A 66 -6.47 7.65 13.56
CA THR A 66 -5.81 8.46 14.58
C THR A 66 -5.79 9.93 14.19
N THR A 67 -5.53 10.22 12.91
CA THR A 67 -5.44 11.59 12.40
C THR A 67 -6.71 12.07 11.70
N ASN A 68 -7.71 11.20 11.56
CA ASN A 68 -8.92 11.41 10.76
C ASN A 68 -8.63 11.87 9.32
N LYS A 69 -7.64 11.24 8.67
CA LYS A 69 -7.14 11.65 7.35
C LYS A 69 -7.14 10.50 6.36
N TRP A 70 -7.48 10.79 5.13
CA TRP A 70 -7.33 9.82 4.05
C TRP A 70 -5.87 9.78 3.60
N CYS A 71 -5.49 8.68 2.97
CA CYS A 71 -4.13 8.47 2.47
C CYS A 71 -3.63 9.65 1.61
N MET A 72 -4.51 10.29 0.83
CA MET A 72 -4.14 11.47 0.05
C MET A 72 -3.82 12.69 0.89
N ASP A 73 -4.56 12.95 1.96
CA ASP A 73 -4.26 14.04 2.88
C ASP A 73 -2.89 13.81 3.52
N GLN A 74 -2.60 12.56 3.90
CA GLN A 74 -1.30 12.17 4.46
C GLN A 74 -0.15 12.39 3.47
N ILE A 75 -0.35 12.12 2.18
CA ILE A 75 0.68 12.36 1.15
C ILE A 75 0.97 13.84 1.00
N HIS A 76 -0.06 14.69 1.00
CA HIS A 76 0.14 16.12 0.87
C HIS A 76 0.83 16.73 2.09
N GLU A 77 0.43 16.31 3.27
CA GLU A 77 1.00 16.82 4.52
C GLU A 77 2.37 16.22 4.84
N GLY A 78 2.58 14.96 4.45
CA GLY A 78 3.81 14.20 4.65
C GLY A 78 4.83 14.37 3.54
N GLY A 79 4.57 15.21 2.53
CA GLY A 79 5.49 15.47 1.42
C GLY A 79 5.79 14.22 0.59
N GLY A 80 4.76 13.45 0.24
CA GLY A 80 4.89 12.16 -0.46
C GLY A 80 4.80 10.94 0.44
N LYS A 81 4.79 11.10 1.76
CA LYS A 81 4.97 9.99 2.70
C LYS A 81 3.67 9.57 3.38
N VAL A 82 3.40 8.26 3.38
CA VAL A 82 2.29 7.64 4.12
C VAL A 82 2.86 6.72 5.18
N ASN A 83 2.61 7.06 6.44
CA ASN A 83 2.97 6.21 7.57
C ASN A 83 1.88 5.16 7.82
N PHE A 84 2.28 3.90 7.93
CA PHE A 84 1.44 2.82 8.41
C PHE A 84 2.19 1.97 9.43
N THR A 85 1.49 1.60 10.50
CA THR A 85 2.03 0.73 11.54
C THR A 85 1.69 -0.71 11.19
N ILE A 86 2.70 -1.58 11.17
CA ILE A 86 2.48 -3.02 11.08
C ILE A 86 1.85 -3.45 12.41
N SER A 87 0.75 -4.21 12.38
CA SER A 87 0.13 -4.66 13.63
C SER A 87 1.14 -5.42 14.51
N ALA A 88 1.13 -5.14 15.81
CA ALA A 88 1.99 -5.82 16.78
C ALA A 88 1.65 -7.31 16.92
N ASP A 89 0.39 -7.69 16.70
CA ASP A 89 -0.06 -9.08 16.86
C ASP A 89 0.08 -9.93 15.58
N ILE A 90 0.69 -9.40 14.52
CA ILE A 90 0.83 -10.11 13.25
C ILE A 90 1.67 -11.36 13.41
N LYS A 91 1.31 -12.46 12.75
CA LYS A 91 2.19 -13.62 12.67
C LYS A 91 3.51 -13.27 11.96
N ASP A 92 4.61 -13.75 12.51
CA ASP A 92 5.93 -13.69 11.85
C ASP A 92 5.90 -14.39 10.47
N GLY A 93 6.65 -13.84 9.52
CA GLY A 93 6.77 -14.39 8.18
C GLY A 93 6.96 -13.34 7.09
N ASP A 94 6.96 -13.80 5.85
CA ASP A 94 7.15 -12.95 4.68
C ASP A 94 5.80 -12.42 4.16
N TYR A 95 5.77 -11.14 3.82
CA TYR A 95 4.58 -10.43 3.37
C TYR A 95 4.88 -9.61 2.11
N ILE A 96 3.87 -9.48 1.26
CA ILE A 96 3.83 -8.51 0.17
C ILE A 96 3.01 -7.33 0.65
N VAL A 97 3.60 -6.14 0.56
CA VAL A 97 2.92 -4.87 0.83
C VAL A 97 2.69 -4.15 -0.50
N ARG A 98 1.44 -3.82 -0.80
CA ARG A 98 0.99 -3.22 -2.06
C ARG A 98 0.46 -1.81 -1.79
N GLY A 99 1.17 -0.81 -2.27
CA GLY A 99 0.67 0.55 -2.39
C GLY A 99 -0.10 0.70 -3.70
N GLU A 100 -1.29 1.27 -3.66
CA GLU A 100 -2.08 1.58 -4.85
C GLU A 100 -2.66 2.99 -4.80
N PHE A 101 -2.65 3.60 -5.98
CA PHE A 101 -3.30 4.86 -6.30
C PHE A 101 -4.34 4.63 -7.39
N ILE A 102 -5.52 5.24 -7.27
CA ILE A 102 -6.59 5.16 -8.26
C ILE A 102 -7.07 6.57 -8.56
N CYS A 103 -6.80 7.04 -9.78
CA CYS A 103 -7.03 8.42 -10.20
C CYS A 103 -8.02 8.50 -11.38
N PRO A 104 -9.33 8.32 -11.16
CA PRO A 104 -10.32 8.19 -12.24
C PRO A 104 -10.40 9.41 -13.20
N THR A 105 -9.91 10.57 -12.77
CA THR A 105 -9.92 11.82 -13.58
C THR A 105 -8.70 12.02 -14.47
N PHE A 106 -7.69 11.14 -14.46
CA PHE A 106 -6.41 11.42 -15.15
C PHE A 106 -6.51 11.39 -16.69
N LYS A 107 -7.51 10.74 -17.30
CA LYS A 107 -7.51 10.53 -18.77
C LYS A 107 -8.87 10.37 -19.47
N GLY A 108 -10.03 10.52 -18.82
CA GLY A 108 -11.31 10.13 -19.47
C GLY A 108 -11.39 8.65 -19.87
N ASN A 109 -10.43 7.84 -19.39
CA ASN A 109 -10.35 6.40 -19.52
C ASN A 109 -10.48 5.78 -18.12
N ALA A 110 -11.25 4.71 -18.03
CA ALA A 110 -11.72 4.12 -16.78
C ALA A 110 -10.62 3.59 -15.83
N ASP A 111 -9.41 3.33 -16.33
CA ASP A 111 -8.37 2.62 -15.57
C ASP A 111 -7.11 3.48 -15.39
N SER A 112 -7.03 4.20 -14.28
CA SER A 112 -5.85 4.98 -13.87
C SER A 112 -5.35 4.52 -12.51
N SER A 113 -5.07 3.21 -12.41
CA SER A 113 -4.50 2.60 -11.20
C SER A 113 -2.98 2.49 -11.30
N PHE A 114 -2.28 3.04 -10.31
CA PHE A 114 -0.84 2.99 -10.16
C PHE A 114 -0.49 2.12 -8.95
N VAL A 115 0.17 0.98 -9.21
CA VAL A 115 0.35 -0.08 -8.21
C VAL A 115 1.84 -0.38 -8.08
N ASN A 116 2.32 -0.41 -6.84
CA ASN A 116 3.67 -0.84 -6.51
C ASN A 116 3.64 -1.83 -5.33
N CYS A 117 4.54 -2.81 -5.36
CA CYS A 117 4.64 -3.84 -4.32
C CYS A 117 6.06 -3.91 -3.74
N ALA A 118 6.16 -4.15 -2.43
CA ALA A 118 7.40 -4.41 -1.72
C ALA A 118 7.29 -5.73 -0.94
N HIS A 119 8.41 -6.42 -0.74
CA HIS A 119 8.48 -7.62 0.08
C HIS A 119 9.11 -7.29 1.44
N ILE A 120 8.48 -7.74 2.51
CA ILE A 120 9.01 -7.59 3.87
C ILE A 120 9.02 -8.93 4.60
N SER A 121 9.97 -9.09 5.51
CA SER A 121 10.02 -10.21 6.45
C SER A 121 9.78 -9.67 7.86
N VAL A 122 8.65 -10.04 8.45
CA VAL A 122 8.19 -9.52 9.75
C VAL A 122 8.57 -10.47 10.87
N THR A 123 9.08 -9.90 11.96
CA THR A 123 9.50 -10.63 13.16
C THR A 123 8.95 -10.00 14.45
N GLY A 124 8.81 -10.81 15.50
CA GLY A 124 8.48 -10.35 16.84
C GLY A 124 7.01 -10.01 17.04
N GLY A 125 6.12 -10.58 16.23
CA GLY A 125 4.68 -10.40 16.36
C GLY A 125 3.99 -11.55 17.10
N GLY A 126 2.69 -11.69 16.83
CA GLY A 126 1.80 -12.65 17.47
C GLY A 126 1.41 -13.81 16.55
N SER A 127 0.11 -14.10 16.51
CA SER A 127 -0.46 -15.24 15.78
C SER A 127 -1.54 -14.83 14.78
N VAL A 128 -1.85 -13.54 14.68
CA VAL A 128 -2.95 -13.04 13.85
C VAL A 128 -2.48 -12.89 12.41
N GLY A 129 -3.18 -13.53 11.48
CA GLY A 129 -2.99 -13.30 10.05
C GLY A 129 -3.70 -12.01 9.59
N PRO A 130 -3.42 -11.55 8.35
CA PRO A 130 -4.15 -10.43 7.78
C PRO A 130 -5.67 -10.67 7.77
N LYS A 131 -6.42 -9.68 8.22
CA LYS A 131 -7.89 -9.66 8.28
C LYS A 131 -8.37 -8.48 7.45
N GLY A 132 -9.04 -8.75 6.34
CA GLY A 132 -9.66 -7.70 5.55
C GLY A 132 -10.09 -8.21 4.19
N TYR A 133 -10.16 -7.30 3.22
CA TYR A 133 -10.79 -7.57 1.94
C TYR A 133 -9.84 -8.28 0.99
N ASP A 134 -10.41 -9.23 0.23
CA ASP A 134 -9.73 -9.84 -0.90
C ASP A 134 -9.62 -8.80 -2.01
N ILE A 135 -8.39 -8.40 -2.32
CA ILE A 135 -8.14 -7.33 -3.28
C ILE A 135 -8.64 -7.68 -4.69
N THR A 136 -8.75 -8.97 -5.00
CA THR A 136 -9.32 -9.44 -6.27
C THR A 136 -10.82 -9.17 -6.39
N LYS A 137 -11.47 -8.88 -5.26
CA LYS A 137 -12.90 -8.55 -5.17
C LYS A 137 -13.15 -7.10 -4.77
N ALA A 138 -12.09 -6.33 -4.48
CA ALA A 138 -12.21 -4.96 -3.97
C ALA A 138 -12.68 -3.96 -5.03
N TYR A 139 -12.38 -4.23 -6.30
CA TYR A 139 -12.78 -3.38 -7.43
C TYR A 139 -13.67 -4.19 -8.37
N GLN A 140 -14.89 -3.70 -8.60
CA GLN A 140 -15.76 -4.18 -9.67
C GLN A 140 -16.04 -3.00 -10.60
N ALA A 141 -15.84 -3.20 -11.91
CA ALA A 141 -16.30 -2.24 -12.89
C ALA A 141 -17.82 -2.15 -12.81
N SER A 142 -18.34 -0.98 -12.47
CA SER A 142 -19.76 -0.68 -12.63
C SER A 142 -20.03 -0.41 -14.10
N ASN A 143 -20.77 -1.30 -14.75
CA ASN A 143 -21.32 -1.06 -16.09
C ASN A 143 -22.51 -0.10 -16.04
#